data_AF-A0A5J4NFJ9-F1
#
_entry.id   AF-A0A5J4NFJ9-F1
#
_cell.length_a   1.000
_cell.length_b   1.000
_cell.length_c   1.000
_cell.angle_alpha   90.00
_cell.angle_beta   90.00
_cell.angle_gamma   90.00
#
_symmetry.space_group_name_H-M   'P 1'
#
loop_
_entity.id
_entity.type
_entity.pdbx_description
1 polymer ?
#
loop_
_entity_poly.entity_id
_entity_poly.type
_entity_poly.pdbx_seq_one_letter_code
_entity_poly.pdbx_strand_id
1 'polypeptide(L)' 'MDVIGSLLSGAKSYYNNLNEANSTGAIDVIVIKQPDGTVKSTPFHVRFGKAGILWPRAHTVSSNP' A
#
# COMPACT_ATOMS: atom_id res chain seq x y z
N MET A 1 -8.27 16.59 30.30
CA MET A 1 -8.52 15.13 30.25
C MET A 1 -8.98 14.66 28.86
N ASP A 2 -9.27 15.56 27.92
CA ASP A 2 -9.92 15.23 26.64
C ASP A 2 -8.98 14.73 25.54
N VAL A 3 -7.69 15.10 25.59
CA VAL A 3 -6.71 14.71 24.57
C VAL A 3 -6.44 13.19 24.59
N ILE A 4 -6.34 12.60 25.78
CA ILE A 4 -6.11 11.16 25.96
C ILE A 4 -7.32 10.36 25.44
N GLY A 5 -8.55 10.81 25.74
CA GLY A 5 -9.78 10.18 25.24
C GLY A 5 -9.91 10.29 23.71
N SER A 6 -9.53 11.43 23.13
CA SER A 6 -9.50 11.62 21.67
C SER A 6 -8.48 10.72 20.98
N LEU A 7 -7.31 10.49 21.59
CA LEU A 7 -6.26 9.65 21.03
C LEU A 7 -6.66 8.16 21.05
N LEU A 8 -7.23 7.70 22.17
CA LEU A 8 -7.70 6.33 22.32
C LEU A 8 -8.88 6.01 21.39
N SER A 9 -9.81 6.94 21.21
CA SER A 9 -10.92 6.79 20.25
C SER A 9 -10.43 6.79 18.80
N GLY A 10 -9.46 7.64 18.45
CA GLY A 10 -8.81 7.64 17.14
C GLY A 10 -8.09 6.32 16.83
N ALA A 11 -7.32 5.79 17.79
CA ALA A 11 -6.65 4.50 17.66
C ALA A 11 -7.66 3.35 17.49
N LYS A 12 -8.70 3.29 18.34
CA LYS A 12 -9.75 2.27 18.26
C LYS A 12 -10.49 2.32 16.92
N SER A 13 -10.78 3.52 16.42
CA SER A 13 -11.39 3.71 15.08
C SER A 13 -10.46 3.24 13.98
N TYR A 14 -9.17 3.54 14.04
CA TYR A 14 -8.17 3.06 13.07
C TYR A 14 -8.11 1.53 13.04
N TYR A 15 -7.96 0.88 14.20
CA TYR A 15 -7.93 -0.59 14.32
C TYR A 15 -9.20 -1.25 13.79
N ASN A 16 -10.38 -0.70 14.10
CA ASN A 16 -11.66 -1.25 13.62
C ASN A 16 -11.88 -1.05 12.11
N ASN A 17 -11.17 -0.09 11.48
CA ASN A 17 -11.23 0.15 10.04
C ASN A 17 -10.14 -0.60 9.26
N LEU A 18 -9.29 -1.38 9.93
CA LEU A 18 -8.36 -2.30 9.25
C LEU A 18 -9.15 -3.49 8.70
N ASN A 19 -9.22 -3.56 7.38
CA ASN A 19 -9.74 -4.71 6.64
C ASN A 19 -8.80 -5.00 5.47
N GLU A 20 -8.94 -6.16 4.84
CA GLU A 20 -8.10 -6.56 3.71
C GLU A 20 -8.14 -5.56 2.55
N ALA A 21 -9.26 -4.83 2.39
CA ALA A 21 -9.39 -3.79 1.37
C ALA A 21 -8.52 -2.54 1.63
N ASN A 22 -8.03 -2.36 2.87
CA ASN A 22 -7.17 -1.27 3.31
C ASN A 22 -5.71 -1.73 3.57
N SER A 23 -5.35 -2.97 3.22
CA SER A 23 -3.99 -3.48 3.27
C SER A 23 -3.14 -2.95 2.12
N THR A 24 -1.86 -2.67 2.39
CA THR A 24 -0.86 -2.45 1.33
C THR A 24 -0.48 -3.79 0.73
N GLY A 25 -0.47 -3.87 -0.61
CA GLY A 25 -0.15 -5.12 -1.29
C GLY A 25 0.11 -4.94 -2.78
N ALA A 26 0.65 -5.99 -3.39
CA ALA A 26 0.85 -6.10 -4.82
C ALA A 26 0.34 -7.48 -5.27
N ILE A 27 -0.07 -7.58 -6.53
CA ILE A 27 -0.30 -8.88 -7.15
C ILE A 27 0.98 -9.36 -7.84
N ASP A 28 1.11 -10.68 -7.99
CA ASP A 28 2.20 -11.27 -8.74
C ASP A 28 2.17 -10.83 -10.21
N VAL A 29 3.34 -10.47 -10.72
CA VAL A 29 3.54 -10.09 -12.12
C VAL A 29 4.42 -11.12 -12.80
N ILE A 30 3.93 -11.67 -13.92
CA ILE A 30 4.68 -12.60 -14.76
C ILE A 30 5.36 -11.78 -15.85
N VAL A 31 6.64 -12.05 -16.08
CA VAL A 31 7.48 -11.34 -17.06
C VAL A 31 8.10 -12.36 -18.03
N ILE A 32 8.02 -12.07 -19.33
CA ILE A 32 8.61 -12.91 -20.38
C ILE A 32 9.48 -12.09 -21.33
N LYS A 33 10.63 -12.65 -21.73
CA LYS A 33 11.51 -12.09 -22.77
C LYS A 33 11.06 -12.58 -24.14
N GLN A 34 10.85 -11.67 -25.07
CA GLN A 34 10.45 -11.95 -26.45
C GLN A 34 11.69 -12.28 -27.32
N PRO A 35 11.52 -12.92 -28.49
CA PRO A 35 12.62 -13.25 -29.39
C PRO A 35 13.41 -12.04 -29.91
N ASP A 36 12.76 -10.87 -29.99
CA ASP A 36 13.37 -9.59 -30.40
C ASP A 36 14.15 -8.90 -29.25
N GLY A 37 14.22 -9.54 -28.09
CA GLY A 37 14.89 -9.02 -26.90
C GLY A 37 14.05 -8.12 -26.01
N THR A 38 12.83 -7.75 -26.44
CA THR A 38 11.89 -6.96 -25.62
C THR A 38 11.30 -7.78 -24.47
N VAL A 39 10.69 -7.11 -23.51
CA VAL A 39 10.08 -7.74 -22.34
C VAL A 39 8.61 -7.37 -22.28
N LYS A 40 7.75 -8.35 -22.00
CA LYS A 40 6.32 -8.15 -21.75
C LYS A 40 5.93 -8.71 -20.40
N SER A 41 4.98 -8.06 -19.74
CA SER A 41 4.48 -8.49 -18.44
C SER A 41 2.96 -8.51 -18.38
N THR A 42 2.43 -9.22 -17.39
CA THR A 42 1.05 -8.96 -16.93
C THR A 42 0.96 -7.54 -16.33
N PRO A 43 -0.23 -6.94 -16.22
CA PRO A 43 -0.39 -5.61 -15.65
C PRO A 43 0.17 -5.53 -14.22
N PHE A 44 0.87 -4.44 -13.91
CA PHE A 44 1.35 -4.16 -12.57
C PHE A 44 0.23 -3.53 -11.75
N HIS A 45 -0.21 -4.22 -10.68
CA HIS A 45 -1.22 -3.71 -9.77
C HIS A 45 -0.69 -3.69 -8.34
N VAL A 46 -0.60 -2.47 -7.79
CA VAL A 46 -0.26 -2.21 -6.40
C VAL A 46 -1.38 -1.43 -5.74
N ARG A 47 -1.59 -1.70 -4.46
CA ARG A 47 -2.57 -1.01 -3.61
C ARG A 47 -1.85 -0.43 -2.42
N PHE A 48 -2.15 0.83 -2.12
CA PHE A 48 -1.63 1.51 -0.93
C PHE A 48 -2.71 1.53 0.13
N GLY A 49 -2.43 0.85 1.23
CA GLY A 49 -3.31 0.81 2.38
C GLY A 49 -3.34 2.13 3.16
N LYS A 50 -4.23 2.22 4.14
CA LYS A 50 -4.42 3.42 4.97
C LYS A 50 -3.26 3.70 5.94
N ALA A 51 -2.31 2.78 6.09
CA ALA A 51 -1.10 3.00 6.89
C ALA A 51 -0.25 4.18 6.40
N GLY A 52 -0.28 4.49 5.09
CA GLY A 52 0.39 5.66 4.52
C GLY A 52 -0.18 7.01 4.97
N ILE A 53 -1.39 7.04 5.54
CA ILE A 53 -2.06 8.26 6.02
C ILE A 53 -1.33 8.86 7.24
N LEU A 54 -0.70 8.02 8.07
CA LEU A 54 0.07 8.47 9.22
C LEU A 54 1.42 9.10 8.81
N TRP A 55 1.83 8.92 7.54
CA TRP A 55 3.06 9.51 7.01
C TRP A 55 2.89 10.00 5.55
N PRO A 56 2.16 11.11 5.33
CA PRO A 56 1.77 11.57 4.00
C PRO A 56 2.93 12.10 3.13
N ARG A 57 4.16 12.21 3.66
CA ARG A 57 5.34 12.68 2.92
C ARG A 57 6.22 11.55 2.34
N ALA A 58 5.82 10.29 2.47
CA ALA A 58 6.59 9.13 2.00
C ALA A 58 6.04 8.47 0.72
N HIS A 59 5.19 9.14 -0.07
CA HIS A 59 4.57 8.56 -1.26
C HIS A 59 5.50 8.44 -2.50
N THR A 60 6.82 8.46 -2.33
CA THR A 60 7.73 8.09 -3.43
C THR A 60 7.75 6.57 -3.51
N VAL A 61 7.25 6.03 -4.62
CA VAL A 61 7.26 4.60 -4.91
C VAL A 61 8.40 4.34 -5.88
N SER A 62 9.45 3.66 -5.41
CA SER A 62 10.58 3.27 -6.24
C SER A 62 10.73 1.75 -6.24
N SER A 63 10.77 1.15 -7.42
CA SER A 63 11.36 -0.18 -7.61
C SER A 63 12.87 0.01 -7.73
N ASN A 64 13.63 -0.30 -6.67
CA ASN A 64 15.08 -0.36 -6.81
C ASN A 64 15.44 -1.57 -7.70
N PRO A 65 16.33 -1.39 -8.68
CA PRO A 65 16.87 -2.49 -9.48
C PRO A 65 17.79 -3.41 -8.67
#